data_AF-A0A6I3M4D2-F1
#
_entry.id   AF-A0A6I3M4D2-F1
#
_cell.length_a   1.000
_cell.length_b   1.000
_cell.length_c   1.000
_cell.angle_alpha   90.00
_cell.angle_beta   90.00
_cell.angle_gamma   90.00
#
_symmetry.space_group_name_H-M   'P 1'
#
loop_
_entity.id
_entity.type
_entity.pdbx_description
1 polymer ?
#
loop_
_entity_poly.entity_id
_entity_poly.type
_entity_poly.pdbx_seq_one_letter_code
_entity_poly.pdbx_strand_id
1 'polypeptide(L)'
;MIKLYDIDHVKFGVEDLDASSHSWQAEFGLHEREREGRTSFLAVNYEPYSIVLETSNEVGIQYAAYNLHPDFSLDDAEAHLKSVGVDYTRTDEAVSFTDPEGNGVRYVPFRPRTGQDVFPVASRLTTDQGPGLFRRIGHVNYLTADVNTMVDFYVNVVGQQLTDRLGSDAGAFLRVGADHHVNAFVNTGTPHFHHVAFEMADWGMVRQSFDHLSQHGRVFPWGPVRHGIGGNLAGYVRVPENDCFVELYCDMEQIDFAHEVREFPDDRHSSNVWGMLPPRSYFRFDEASIAAERESLRGIYE
;
A
#
# COMPACT_ATOMS: atom_id res chain seq x y z
N MET A 1 8.00 24.06 -2.70
CA MET A 1 7.98 22.59 -2.52
C MET A 1 6.54 22.15 -2.61
N ILE A 2 6.26 21.19 -3.49
CA ILE A 2 4.93 20.58 -3.63
C ILE A 2 4.48 20.01 -2.28
N LYS A 3 3.17 19.99 -2.01
CA LYS A 3 2.61 19.36 -0.81
C LYS A 3 1.53 18.36 -1.21
N LEU A 4 1.51 17.25 -0.48
CA LEU A 4 0.53 16.18 -0.61
C LEU A 4 -0.45 16.20 0.56
N TYR A 5 -1.62 15.59 0.37
CA TYR A 5 -2.64 15.44 1.41
C TYR A 5 -2.67 14.03 2.00
N ASP A 6 -2.68 13.00 1.14
CA ASP A 6 -2.61 11.58 1.49
C ASP A 6 -2.31 10.72 0.25
N ILE A 7 -2.22 9.40 0.44
CA ILE A 7 -2.31 8.43 -0.66
C ILE A 7 -3.77 8.37 -1.15
N ASP A 8 -3.94 8.28 -2.46
CA ASP A 8 -5.26 8.30 -3.10
C ASP A 8 -5.66 6.92 -3.63
N HIS A 9 -4.83 6.32 -4.50
CA HIS A 9 -5.05 4.97 -5.00
C HIS A 9 -3.74 4.35 -5.51
N VAL A 10 -3.76 3.04 -5.78
CA VAL A 10 -2.75 2.39 -6.62
C VAL A 10 -3.40 1.82 -7.88
N LYS A 11 -2.63 1.73 -8.96
CA LYS A 11 -3.08 1.07 -10.20
C LYS A 11 -2.33 -0.23 -10.42
N PHE A 12 -3.05 -1.29 -10.74
CA PHE A 12 -2.49 -2.56 -11.21
C PHE A 12 -2.81 -2.79 -12.69
N GLY A 13 -1.82 -3.30 -13.41
CA GLY A 13 -2.04 -3.98 -14.69
C GLY A 13 -2.47 -5.42 -14.41
N VAL A 14 -3.49 -5.89 -15.12
CA VAL A 14 -4.03 -7.25 -14.96
C VAL A 14 -4.31 -7.90 -16.31
N GLU A 15 -4.15 -9.21 -16.43
CA GLU A 15 -4.44 -9.93 -17.68
C GLU A 15 -5.95 -10.06 -17.92
N ASP A 16 -6.70 -10.43 -16.88
CA ASP A 16 -8.14 -10.61 -16.89
C ASP A 16 -8.79 -9.65 -15.89
N LEU A 17 -9.43 -8.60 -16.43
CA LEU A 17 -10.06 -7.55 -15.64
C LEU A 17 -11.28 -8.06 -14.86
N ASP A 18 -12.03 -8.99 -15.42
CA ASP A 18 -13.25 -9.51 -14.80
C ASP A 18 -12.89 -10.44 -13.65
N ALA A 19 -11.95 -11.36 -13.88
CA ALA A 19 -11.44 -12.25 -12.84
C ALA A 19 -10.77 -11.46 -11.70
N SER A 20 -9.94 -10.46 -12.05
CA SER A 20 -9.24 -9.65 -11.05
C SER A 20 -10.21 -8.80 -10.23
N SER A 21 -11.13 -8.07 -10.87
CA SER A 21 -12.14 -7.28 -10.16
C SER A 21 -13.00 -8.17 -9.25
N HIS A 22 -13.42 -9.34 -9.73
CA HIS A 22 -14.17 -10.29 -8.91
C HIS A 22 -13.37 -10.79 -7.70
N SER A 23 -12.09 -11.13 -7.86
CA SER A 23 -11.23 -11.57 -6.75
C SER A 23 -11.08 -10.48 -5.69
N TRP A 24 -10.79 -9.23 -6.08
CA TRP A 24 -10.72 -8.10 -5.15
C TRP A 24 -12.01 -7.87 -4.37
N GLN A 25 -13.17 -8.04 -5.02
CA GLN A 25 -14.47 -7.93 -4.36
C GLN A 25 -14.76 -9.11 -3.42
N ALA A 26 -14.52 -10.34 -3.86
CA ALA A 26 -14.84 -11.54 -3.09
C ALA A 26 -13.91 -11.73 -1.88
N GLU A 27 -12.62 -11.43 -2.05
CA GLU A 27 -11.60 -11.76 -1.07
C GLU A 27 -11.28 -10.60 -0.14
N PHE A 28 -11.21 -9.40 -0.70
CA PHE A 28 -10.89 -8.19 0.05
C PHE A 28 -12.12 -7.32 0.29
N GLY A 29 -13.31 -7.66 -0.23
CA GLY A 29 -14.52 -6.89 0.06
C GLY A 29 -14.54 -5.49 -0.53
N LEU A 30 -13.66 -5.19 -1.50
CA LEU A 30 -13.73 -3.93 -2.24
C LEU A 30 -15.02 -3.90 -3.07
N HIS A 31 -15.43 -2.72 -3.50
CA HIS A 31 -16.59 -2.54 -4.36
C HIS A 31 -16.19 -1.91 -5.68
N GLU A 32 -16.52 -2.54 -6.80
CA GLU A 32 -16.43 -1.89 -8.11
C GLU A 32 -17.47 -0.76 -8.17
N ARG A 33 -16.98 0.49 -8.21
CA ARG A 33 -17.82 1.69 -8.28
C ARG A 33 -18.13 2.06 -9.72
N GLU A 34 -17.13 1.89 -10.58
CA GLU A 34 -17.17 2.34 -11.95
C GLU A 34 -16.30 1.43 -12.82
N ARG A 35 -16.69 1.34 -14.09
CA ARG A 35 -15.97 0.58 -15.11
C ARG A 35 -16.03 1.32 -16.44
N GLU A 36 -14.87 1.55 -17.02
CA GLU A 36 -14.70 2.28 -18.27
C GLU A 36 -13.82 1.47 -19.22
N GLY A 37 -14.44 0.81 -20.21
CA GLY A 37 -13.72 0.04 -21.21
C GLY A 37 -12.85 -1.06 -20.60
N ARG A 38 -11.52 -0.83 -20.56
CA ARG A 38 -10.50 -1.76 -20.05
C ARG A 38 -10.06 -1.44 -18.62
N THR A 39 -10.78 -0.57 -17.92
CA THR A 39 -10.42 -0.08 -16.58
C THR A 39 -11.57 -0.28 -15.61
N SER A 40 -11.27 -0.76 -14.40
CA SER A 40 -12.20 -0.88 -13.28
C SER A 40 -11.69 -0.08 -12.09
N PHE A 41 -12.61 0.64 -11.43
CA PHE A 41 -12.35 1.48 -10.27
C PHE A 41 -12.99 0.83 -9.05
N LEU A 42 -12.16 0.29 -8.17
CA LEU A 42 -12.58 -0.37 -6.94
C LEU A 42 -12.32 0.53 -5.75
N ALA A 43 -13.29 0.61 -4.86
CA ALA A 43 -13.23 1.41 -3.65
C ALA A 43 -13.26 0.53 -2.41
N VAL A 44 -12.45 0.92 -1.43
CA VAL A 44 -12.75 0.64 -0.04
C VAL A 44 -13.73 1.68 0.49
N ASN A 45 -14.76 1.20 1.18
CA ASN A 45 -15.65 2.03 1.96
C ASN A 45 -16.18 3.27 1.19
N TYR A 46 -15.89 4.48 1.70
CA TYR A 46 -16.40 5.76 1.16
C TYR A 46 -15.42 6.46 0.20
N GLU A 47 -14.27 5.86 -0.09
CA GLU A 47 -13.35 6.44 -1.07
C GLU A 47 -13.98 6.38 -2.47
N PRO A 48 -13.73 7.37 -3.35
CA PRO A 48 -14.19 7.28 -4.74
C PRO A 48 -13.68 5.99 -5.40
N TYR A 49 -12.40 5.69 -5.16
CA TYR A 49 -11.72 4.43 -5.46
C TYR A 49 -10.36 4.42 -4.76
N SER A 50 -9.83 3.23 -4.50
CA SER A 50 -8.54 2.97 -3.85
C SER A 50 -7.65 2.06 -4.69
N ILE A 51 -8.26 1.26 -5.57
CA ILE A 51 -7.58 0.38 -6.52
C ILE A 51 -8.14 0.64 -7.91
N VAL A 52 -7.24 0.86 -8.87
CA VAL A 52 -7.58 0.90 -10.30
C VAL A 52 -6.98 -0.34 -10.96
N LEU A 53 -7.81 -1.11 -11.65
CA LEU A 53 -7.35 -2.26 -12.44
C LEU A 53 -7.47 -1.89 -13.91
N GLU A 54 -6.43 -2.13 -14.69
CA GLU A 54 -6.48 -1.95 -16.15
C GLU A 54 -5.95 -3.19 -16.85
N THR A 55 -6.64 -3.63 -17.90
CA THR A 55 -6.16 -4.75 -18.71
C THR A 55 -4.81 -4.41 -19.36
N SER A 56 -3.75 -5.11 -19.00
CA SER A 56 -2.37 -4.86 -19.41
C SER A 56 -1.63 -6.17 -19.70
N ASN A 57 -0.59 -6.10 -20.55
CA ASN A 57 0.38 -7.19 -20.71
C ASN A 57 1.49 -7.15 -19.64
N GLU A 58 1.56 -6.05 -18.88
CA GLU A 58 2.44 -5.88 -17.73
C GLU A 58 1.60 -6.02 -16.47
N VAL A 59 1.70 -7.18 -15.82
CA VAL A 59 0.97 -7.48 -14.58
C VAL A 59 1.70 -6.85 -13.39
N GLY A 60 0.94 -6.41 -12.40
CA GLY A 60 1.48 -5.83 -11.16
C GLY A 60 1.27 -4.31 -11.09
N ILE A 61 1.87 -3.68 -10.07
CA ILE A 61 1.66 -2.25 -9.86
C ILE A 61 2.20 -1.44 -11.04
N GLN A 62 1.46 -0.40 -11.41
CA GLN A 62 1.83 0.57 -12.44
C GLN A 62 2.25 1.88 -11.80
N TYR A 63 1.51 2.33 -10.79
CA TYR A 63 1.87 3.50 -10.00
C TYR A 63 1.16 3.53 -8.64
N ALA A 64 1.72 4.33 -7.72
CA ALA A 64 1.01 4.87 -6.57
C ALA A 64 0.64 6.33 -6.80
N ALA A 65 -0.60 6.69 -6.49
CA ALA A 65 -1.13 8.04 -6.66
C ALA A 65 -1.31 8.74 -5.31
N TYR A 66 -1.00 10.03 -5.29
CA TYR A 66 -1.10 10.88 -4.10
C TYR A 66 -1.97 12.10 -4.41
N ASN A 67 -2.88 12.41 -3.50
CA ASN A 67 -3.62 13.66 -3.55
C ASN A 67 -2.66 14.82 -3.32
N LEU A 68 -2.70 15.81 -4.21
CA LEU A 68 -2.12 17.11 -3.93
C LEU A 68 -2.83 17.73 -2.71
N HIS A 69 -2.10 18.55 -1.96
CA HIS A 69 -2.72 19.40 -0.95
C HIS A 69 -3.75 20.33 -1.64
N PRO A 70 -4.89 20.66 -1.01
CA PRO A 70 -5.94 21.51 -1.61
C PRO A 70 -5.46 22.87 -2.17
N ASP A 71 -4.35 23.37 -1.65
CA ASP A 71 -3.72 24.62 -2.08
C ASP A 71 -2.85 24.49 -3.34
N PHE A 72 -2.70 23.27 -3.88
CA PHE A 72 -1.85 22.98 -5.03
C PHE A 72 -2.66 22.35 -6.17
N SER A 73 -2.39 22.82 -7.38
CA SER A 73 -2.98 22.35 -8.62
C SER A 73 -2.03 21.41 -9.39
N LEU A 74 -2.54 20.78 -10.45
CA LEU A 74 -1.69 20.01 -11.36
C LEU A 74 -0.70 20.89 -12.13
N ASP A 75 -1.01 22.18 -12.32
CA ASP A 75 -0.08 23.15 -12.93
C ASP A 75 1.09 23.45 -11.96
N ASP A 76 0.83 23.52 -10.65
CA ASP A 76 1.88 23.67 -9.65
C ASP A 76 2.78 22.43 -9.58
N ALA A 77 2.18 21.24 -9.69
CA ALA A 77 2.90 19.98 -9.74
C ALA A 77 3.79 19.88 -11.00
N GLU A 78 3.26 20.30 -12.15
CA GLU A 78 4.01 20.40 -13.41
C GLU A 78 5.21 21.34 -13.27
N ALA A 79 4.97 22.56 -12.77
CA ALA A 79 6.01 23.55 -12.57
C ALA A 79 7.09 23.07 -11.58
N HIS A 80 6.69 22.35 -10.52
CA HIS A 80 7.60 21.74 -9.56
C HIS A 80 8.50 20.69 -10.22
N LEU A 81 7.94 19.69 -10.92
CA LEU A 81 8.74 18.64 -11.58
C LEU A 81 9.69 19.21 -12.63
N LYS A 82 9.24 20.20 -13.41
CA LYS A 82 10.09 20.94 -14.36
C LYS A 82 11.25 21.65 -13.67
N SER A 83 11.02 22.23 -12.48
CA SER A 83 12.06 22.95 -11.74
C SER A 83 13.15 22.03 -11.17
N VAL A 84 12.80 20.78 -10.85
CA VAL A 84 13.74 19.76 -10.33
C VAL A 84 14.29 18.85 -11.43
N GLY A 85 13.88 19.04 -12.69
CA GLY A 85 14.42 18.33 -13.85
C GLY A 85 13.94 16.88 -13.98
N VAL A 86 12.73 16.57 -13.50
CA VAL A 86 12.12 15.24 -13.61
C VAL A 86 11.17 15.21 -14.81
N ASP A 87 11.34 14.22 -15.68
CA ASP A 87 10.43 14.00 -16.80
C ASP A 87 9.05 13.53 -16.32
N TYR A 88 8.00 14.04 -16.96
CA TYR A 88 6.62 13.73 -16.58
C TYR A 88 5.70 13.68 -17.80
N THR A 89 4.54 13.07 -17.61
CA THR A 89 3.39 13.11 -18.53
C THR A 89 2.21 13.79 -17.84
N ARG A 90 1.66 14.83 -18.47
CA ARG A 90 0.48 15.57 -18.00
C ARG A 90 -0.75 15.17 -18.81
N THR A 91 -1.83 14.81 -18.12
CA THR A 91 -3.21 14.74 -18.66
C THR A 91 -4.09 15.70 -17.88
N ASP A 92 -5.32 15.97 -18.31
CA ASP A 92 -6.24 16.84 -17.57
C ASP A 92 -6.50 16.39 -16.13
N GLU A 93 -6.34 15.10 -15.84
CA GLU A 93 -6.64 14.47 -14.55
C GLU A 93 -5.41 14.24 -13.66
N ALA A 94 -4.20 14.20 -14.22
CA ALA A 94 -3.03 13.81 -13.44
C ALA A 94 -1.68 14.29 -14.01
N VAL A 95 -0.66 14.29 -13.16
CA VAL A 95 0.76 14.37 -13.54
C VAL A 95 1.41 13.04 -13.15
N SER A 96 1.96 12.31 -14.12
CA SER A 96 2.61 11.01 -13.90
C SER A 96 4.09 11.09 -14.20
N PHE A 97 4.91 10.42 -13.41
CA PHE A 97 6.37 10.34 -13.57
C PHE A 97 6.87 9.04 -12.93
N THR A 98 8.17 8.76 -13.05
CA THR A 98 8.79 7.58 -12.43
C THR A 98 9.85 8.01 -11.43
N ASP A 99 10.01 7.21 -10.39
CA ASP A 99 11.13 7.33 -9.46
C ASP A 99 12.43 6.74 -10.06
N PRO A 100 13.58 6.85 -9.36
CA PRO A 100 14.88 6.39 -9.87
C PRO A 100 14.95 4.88 -10.14
N GLU A 101 14.04 4.09 -9.55
CA GLU A 101 13.97 2.64 -9.74
C GLU A 101 12.85 2.24 -10.72
N GLY A 102 12.21 3.22 -11.37
CA GLY A 102 11.20 3.01 -12.40
C GLY A 102 9.79 2.79 -11.85
N ASN A 103 9.55 2.92 -10.55
CA ASN A 103 8.19 2.82 -10.03
C ASN A 103 7.40 4.07 -10.43
N GLY A 104 6.16 3.87 -10.89
CA GLY A 104 5.29 4.98 -11.24
C GLY A 104 4.80 5.76 -10.02
N VAL A 105 4.83 7.08 -10.15
CA VAL A 105 4.25 8.02 -9.18
C VAL A 105 3.27 8.94 -9.91
N ARG A 106 2.12 9.19 -9.30
CA ARG A 106 1.08 10.04 -9.88
C ARG A 106 0.58 11.08 -8.89
N TYR A 107 0.57 12.35 -9.29
CA TYR A 107 -0.17 13.39 -8.60
C TYR A 107 -1.57 13.50 -9.18
N VAL A 108 -2.57 13.56 -8.30
CA VAL A 108 -3.97 13.83 -8.64
C VAL A 108 -4.49 15.04 -7.87
N PRO A 109 -5.49 15.77 -8.38
CA PRO A 109 -6.12 16.86 -7.65
C PRO A 109 -6.69 16.34 -6.33
N PHE A 110 -6.66 17.18 -5.30
CA PHE A 110 -7.29 16.85 -4.03
C PHE A 110 -8.76 16.48 -4.23
N ARG A 111 -9.12 15.27 -3.81
CA ARG A 111 -10.52 14.86 -3.70
C ARG A 111 -10.91 14.77 -2.23
N PRO A 112 -11.87 15.59 -1.78
CA PRO A 112 -12.39 15.39 -0.43
C PRO A 112 -13.00 14.00 -0.36
N ARG A 113 -12.75 13.29 0.73
CA ARG A 113 -13.43 12.02 1.00
C ARG A 113 -14.93 12.32 1.14
N THR A 114 -15.69 12.04 0.09
CA THR A 114 -17.13 12.31 0.02
C THR A 114 -17.90 11.08 0.47
N GLY A 115 -18.66 11.20 1.56
CA GLY A 115 -19.47 10.10 2.09
C GLY A 115 -19.67 10.31 3.57
N GLN A 116 -20.77 10.97 3.92
CA GLN A 116 -21.08 11.37 5.29
C GLN A 116 -21.11 10.16 6.22
N ASP A 117 -20.40 10.33 7.34
CA ASP A 117 -20.61 9.65 8.61
C ASP A 117 -22.11 9.59 8.94
N VAL A 118 -22.80 8.51 8.55
CA VAL A 118 -24.01 8.14 9.29
C VAL A 118 -23.59 7.27 10.48
N PHE A 119 -22.52 6.47 10.33
CA PHE A 119 -22.08 5.52 11.33
C PHE A 119 -20.55 5.33 11.33
N PRO A 120 -19.90 5.17 12.51
CA PRO A 120 -18.49 4.76 12.60
C PRO A 120 -18.20 3.49 11.79
N VAL A 121 -16.98 3.31 11.27
CA VAL A 121 -16.55 2.11 10.51
C VAL A 121 -16.76 0.80 11.29
N ALA A 122 -16.70 0.86 12.63
CA ALA A 122 -17.01 -0.28 13.50
C ALA A 122 -18.51 -0.62 13.60
N SER A 123 -19.39 0.14 12.96
CA SER A 123 -20.84 -0.04 13.08
C SER A 123 -21.31 -1.19 12.21
N ARG A 124 -22.08 -2.09 12.82
CA ARG A 124 -22.75 -3.17 12.11
C ARG A 124 -23.88 -2.60 11.26
N LEU A 125 -23.76 -2.72 9.93
CA LEU A 125 -24.87 -2.49 9.02
C LEU A 125 -25.97 -3.55 9.23
N THR A 126 -27.23 -3.18 8.96
CA THR A 126 -28.38 -4.10 9.00
C THR A 126 -28.39 -5.10 7.84
N THR A 127 -27.55 -4.88 6.82
CA THR A 127 -27.29 -5.77 5.68
C THR A 127 -26.13 -6.73 5.96
N ASP A 128 -25.80 -7.58 4.99
CA ASP A 128 -24.71 -8.56 5.10
C ASP A 128 -23.40 -7.93 5.60
N GLN A 129 -22.79 -8.59 6.58
CA GLN A 129 -21.41 -8.32 6.99
C GLN A 129 -20.49 -9.02 5.99
N GLY A 130 -20.21 -8.35 4.87
CA GLY A 130 -19.18 -8.78 3.94
C GLY A 130 -17.78 -8.69 4.58
N PRO A 131 -16.79 -9.44 4.04
CA PRO A 131 -15.38 -9.22 4.37
C PRO A 131 -14.96 -7.79 4.00
N GLY A 132 -13.79 -7.34 4.46
CA GLY A 132 -13.19 -6.12 3.88
C GLY A 132 -13.75 -4.79 4.37
N LEU A 133 -14.19 -4.71 5.63
CA LEU A 133 -14.59 -3.46 6.29
C LEU A 133 -13.36 -2.56 6.55
N PHE A 134 -12.68 -2.17 5.48
CA PHE A 134 -11.54 -1.27 5.49
C PHE A 134 -11.98 0.15 5.81
N ARG A 135 -11.13 0.88 6.52
CA ARG A 135 -11.27 2.32 6.71
C ARG A 135 -10.88 3.06 5.43
N ARG A 136 -9.72 2.69 4.85
CA ARG A 136 -9.07 3.35 3.71
C ARG A 136 -7.87 2.54 3.20
N ILE A 137 -7.37 2.91 2.03
CA ILE A 137 -5.99 2.60 1.65
C ILE A 137 -5.01 3.32 2.60
N GLY A 138 -3.97 2.62 3.02
CA GLY A 138 -3.03 3.08 4.03
C GLY A 138 -1.68 3.51 3.46
N HIS A 139 -0.96 2.54 2.90
CA HIS A 139 0.40 2.78 2.41
C HIS A 139 0.79 1.80 1.31
N VAL A 140 1.90 2.12 0.65
CA VAL A 140 2.64 1.24 -0.25
C VAL A 140 4.01 0.94 0.33
N ASN A 141 4.58 -0.20 -0.04
CA ASN A 141 5.95 -0.56 0.31
C ASN A 141 6.67 -1.13 -0.89
N TYR A 142 7.94 -0.75 -1.04
CA TYR A 142 8.82 -1.21 -2.11
C TYR A 142 10.07 -1.86 -1.51
N LEU A 143 10.46 -2.97 -2.13
CA LEU A 143 11.84 -3.41 -2.08
C LEU A 143 12.69 -2.49 -2.96
N THR A 144 13.90 -2.19 -2.54
CA THR A 144 14.79 -1.25 -3.23
C THR A 144 16.24 -1.72 -3.21
N ALA A 145 17.03 -1.25 -4.17
CA ALA A 145 18.48 -1.41 -4.19
C ALA A 145 19.21 -0.32 -3.41
N ASP A 146 18.61 0.86 -3.24
CA ASP A 146 19.21 1.99 -2.53
C ASP A 146 18.15 2.87 -1.82
N VAL A 147 17.93 2.56 -0.53
CA VAL A 147 16.99 3.30 0.32
C VAL A 147 17.30 4.80 0.39
N ASN A 148 18.56 5.21 0.34
CA ASN A 148 18.91 6.63 0.48
C ASN A 148 18.56 7.40 -0.77
N THR A 149 18.84 6.84 -1.96
CA THR A 149 18.41 7.42 -3.24
C THR A 149 16.88 7.55 -3.28
N MET A 150 16.15 6.52 -2.82
CA MET A 150 14.70 6.56 -2.76
C MET A 150 14.16 7.60 -1.77
N VAL A 151 14.73 7.68 -0.56
CA VAL A 151 14.35 8.70 0.43
C VAL A 151 14.60 10.10 -0.12
N ASP A 152 15.76 10.35 -0.71
CA ASP A 152 16.11 11.66 -1.27
C ASP A 152 15.13 12.06 -2.38
N PHE A 153 14.75 11.12 -3.25
CA PHE A 153 13.76 11.38 -4.30
C PHE A 153 12.37 11.66 -3.70
N TYR A 154 11.87 10.82 -2.80
CA TYR A 154 10.52 10.99 -2.28
C TYR A 154 10.37 12.22 -1.36
N VAL A 155 11.45 12.63 -0.68
CA VAL A 155 11.46 13.87 0.11
C VAL A 155 11.59 15.10 -0.78
N ASN A 156 12.56 15.14 -1.70
CA ASN A 156 12.88 16.36 -2.44
C ASN A 156 12.05 16.55 -3.72
N VAL A 157 11.58 15.45 -4.34
CA VAL A 157 10.78 15.46 -5.56
C VAL A 157 9.31 15.18 -5.26
N VAL A 158 8.99 14.08 -4.56
CA VAL A 158 7.59 13.67 -4.36
C VAL A 158 6.87 14.56 -3.32
N GLY A 159 7.61 15.09 -2.35
CA GLY A 159 7.08 15.96 -1.30
C GLY A 159 6.58 15.20 -0.06
N GLN A 160 7.05 13.97 0.15
CA GLN A 160 6.84 13.21 1.38
C GLN A 160 7.82 13.65 2.48
N GLN A 161 7.56 13.24 3.72
CA GLN A 161 8.45 13.49 4.84
C GLN A 161 8.96 12.17 5.41
N LEU A 162 10.26 12.08 5.70
CA LEU A 162 10.82 10.94 6.41
C LEU A 162 10.27 10.93 7.84
N THR A 163 9.68 9.82 8.25
CA THR A 163 9.24 9.58 9.63
C THR A 163 10.37 8.91 10.39
N ASP A 164 10.77 7.71 10.00
CA ASP A 164 11.75 6.91 10.72
C ASP A 164 12.63 6.10 9.77
N ARG A 165 13.79 5.65 10.28
CA ARG A 165 14.72 4.74 9.60
C ARG A 165 14.88 3.43 10.36
N LEU A 166 15.09 2.36 9.61
CA LEU A 166 15.55 1.07 10.11
C LEU A 166 17.02 0.88 9.69
N GLY A 167 17.92 0.82 10.67
CA GLY A 167 19.35 0.88 10.42
C GLY A 167 19.78 2.13 9.66
N SER A 168 21.01 2.14 9.17
CA SER A 168 21.50 3.21 8.27
C SER A 168 20.81 3.20 6.90
N ASP A 169 20.49 2.01 6.42
CA ASP A 169 20.14 1.74 5.03
C ASP A 169 19.26 0.49 4.85
N ALA A 170 18.74 -0.11 5.94
CA ALA A 170 17.91 -1.32 5.85
C ALA A 170 16.45 -0.99 5.49
N GLY A 171 15.94 0.16 5.95
CA GLY A 171 14.63 0.65 5.52
C GLY A 171 14.33 2.08 5.92
N ALA A 172 13.31 2.65 5.30
CA ALA A 172 12.83 4.00 5.57
C ALA A 172 11.32 4.10 5.43
N PHE A 173 10.70 4.89 6.30
CA PHE A 173 9.24 5.04 6.40
C PHE A 173 8.90 6.51 6.22
N LEU A 174 8.06 6.82 5.23
CA LEU A 174 7.74 8.18 4.82
C LEU A 174 6.25 8.45 4.93
N ARG A 175 5.90 9.62 5.45
CA ARG A 175 4.52 10.05 5.70
C ARG A 175 4.07 11.16 4.78
N VAL A 176 2.75 11.22 4.66
CA VAL A 176 2.00 12.41 4.26
C VAL A 176 0.93 12.62 5.34
N GLY A 177 1.07 13.68 6.13
CA GLY A 177 0.17 13.96 7.26
C GLY A 177 0.55 13.22 8.55
N ALA A 178 -0.46 12.68 9.24
CA ALA A 178 -0.32 12.17 10.60
C ALA A 178 -0.02 10.68 10.69
N ASP A 179 -0.32 9.86 9.69
CA ASP A 179 0.03 8.44 9.77
C ASP A 179 1.55 8.26 9.78
N HIS A 180 2.05 7.26 10.51
CA HIS A 180 3.49 6.94 10.56
C HIS A 180 4.10 6.84 9.16
N HIS A 181 3.39 6.23 8.22
CA HIS A 181 3.81 6.21 6.84
C HIS A 181 2.65 5.99 5.89
N VAL A 182 2.84 6.52 4.68
CA VAL A 182 2.05 6.21 3.48
C VAL A 182 2.93 5.52 2.41
N ASN A 183 4.25 5.51 2.62
CA ASN A 183 5.23 4.85 1.76
C ASN A 183 6.38 4.30 2.61
N ALA A 184 6.91 3.14 2.25
CA ALA A 184 8.05 2.53 2.89
C ALA A 184 9.00 1.87 1.88
N PHE A 185 10.28 1.87 2.21
CA PHE A 185 11.33 1.22 1.44
C PHE A 185 12.08 0.22 2.32
N VAL A 186 12.34 -0.97 1.80
CA VAL A 186 13.15 -2.01 2.44
C VAL A 186 14.27 -2.42 1.50
N ASN A 187 15.51 -2.37 1.98
CA ASN A 187 16.67 -2.71 1.18
C ASN A 187 16.82 -4.23 1.05
N THR A 188 16.71 -4.72 -0.18
CA THR A 188 16.99 -6.13 -0.52
C THR A 188 18.04 -6.24 -1.62
N GLY A 189 18.58 -5.11 -2.08
CA GLY A 189 19.49 -5.02 -3.22
C GLY A 189 18.79 -5.06 -4.59
N THR A 190 17.47 -5.20 -4.64
CA THR A 190 16.70 -5.28 -5.89
C THR A 190 15.36 -4.54 -5.76
N PRO A 191 14.99 -3.69 -6.74
CA PRO A 191 13.69 -3.04 -6.76
C PRO A 191 12.54 -4.02 -7.00
N HIS A 192 11.47 -3.93 -6.22
CA HIS A 192 10.22 -4.66 -6.45
C HIS A 192 9.08 -4.01 -5.67
N PHE A 193 7.87 -3.98 -6.23
CA PHE A 193 6.71 -3.55 -5.44
C PHE A 193 6.30 -4.61 -4.42
N HIS A 194 6.45 -4.31 -3.14
CA HIS A 194 6.24 -5.30 -2.11
C HIS A 194 4.77 -5.46 -1.77
N HIS A 195 4.11 -4.40 -1.29
CA HIS A 195 2.72 -4.50 -0.84
C HIS A 195 1.95 -3.20 -0.93
N VAL A 196 0.63 -3.34 -1.10
CA VAL A 196 -0.36 -2.30 -0.77
C VAL A 196 -1.02 -2.67 0.55
N ALA A 197 -1.25 -1.69 1.40
CA ALA A 197 -1.79 -1.89 2.74
C ALA A 197 -3.16 -1.21 2.90
N PHE A 198 -4.07 -1.89 3.60
CA PHE A 198 -5.38 -1.36 3.94
C PHE A 198 -5.58 -1.29 5.46
N GLU A 199 -6.03 -0.13 5.93
CA GLU A 199 -6.32 0.10 7.34
C GLU A 199 -7.69 -0.49 7.70
N MET A 200 -7.76 -1.21 8.81
CA MET A 200 -8.96 -1.71 9.46
C MET A 200 -9.15 -1.05 10.82
N ALA A 201 -10.38 -1.07 11.34
CA ALA A 201 -10.67 -0.32 12.57
C ALA A 201 -10.01 -0.91 13.82
N ASP A 202 -9.90 -2.23 13.91
CA ASP A 202 -9.27 -2.91 15.05
C ASP A 202 -8.75 -4.31 14.69
N TRP A 203 -8.09 -4.92 15.68
CA TRP A 203 -7.52 -6.25 15.56
C TRP A 203 -8.56 -7.35 15.35
N GLY A 204 -9.77 -7.19 15.90
CA GLY A 204 -10.87 -8.14 15.70
C GLY A 204 -11.27 -8.23 14.23
N MET A 205 -11.27 -7.09 13.52
CA MET A 205 -11.54 -7.01 12.09
C MET A 205 -10.41 -7.60 11.25
N VAL A 206 -9.14 -7.31 11.59
CA VAL A 206 -7.98 -7.94 10.93
C VAL A 206 -8.07 -9.47 11.07
N ARG A 207 -8.34 -9.96 12.27
CA ARG A 207 -8.54 -11.38 12.54
C ARG A 207 -9.69 -11.98 11.71
N GLN A 208 -10.82 -11.29 11.59
CA GLN A 208 -11.95 -11.73 10.77
C GLN A 208 -11.57 -11.83 9.29
N SER A 209 -10.79 -10.88 8.78
CA SER A 209 -10.31 -10.92 7.41
C SER A 209 -9.29 -12.03 7.16
N PHE A 210 -8.44 -12.36 8.12
CA PHE A 210 -7.54 -13.52 7.99
C PHE A 210 -8.31 -14.84 7.87
N ASP A 211 -9.34 -15.02 8.70
CA ASP A 211 -10.23 -16.18 8.61
C ASP A 211 -10.90 -16.27 7.23
N HIS A 212 -11.43 -15.15 6.74
CA HIS A 212 -12.08 -15.06 5.43
C HIS A 212 -11.11 -15.42 4.29
N LEU A 213 -9.96 -14.77 4.22
CA LEU A 213 -8.95 -15.02 3.18
C LEU A 213 -8.42 -16.46 3.24
N SER A 214 -8.34 -17.05 4.44
CA SER A 214 -7.97 -18.46 4.60
C SER A 214 -9.02 -19.41 3.99
N GLN A 215 -10.31 -19.07 4.05
CA GLN A 215 -11.37 -19.84 3.37
C GLN A 215 -11.29 -19.71 1.84
N HIS A 216 -10.67 -18.64 1.34
CA HIS A 216 -10.29 -18.48 -0.07
C HIS A 216 -8.95 -19.16 -0.43
N GLY A 217 -8.33 -19.89 0.50
CA GLY A 217 -7.09 -20.61 0.27
C GLY A 217 -5.84 -19.74 0.18
N ARG A 218 -5.91 -18.50 0.69
CA ARG A 218 -4.76 -17.58 0.68
C ARG A 218 -3.72 -17.95 1.74
N VAL A 219 -2.45 -17.69 1.41
CA VAL A 219 -1.31 -17.92 2.31
C VAL A 219 -0.90 -16.60 2.96
N PHE A 220 -0.64 -16.67 4.27
CA PHE A 220 -0.06 -15.58 5.05
C PHE A 220 1.38 -15.94 5.44
N PRO A 221 2.40 -15.57 4.64
CA PRO A 221 3.78 -15.90 5.01
C PRO A 221 4.25 -15.15 6.24
N TRP A 222 3.66 -14.00 6.57
CA TRP A 222 3.99 -13.28 7.79
C TRP A 222 2.79 -12.60 8.41
N GLY A 223 2.76 -12.62 9.74
CA GLY A 223 1.61 -12.21 10.53
C GLY A 223 1.04 -13.40 11.32
N PRO A 224 0.26 -13.14 12.39
CA PRO A 224 0.00 -11.82 12.98
C PRO A 224 1.28 -11.19 13.57
N VAL A 225 1.47 -9.88 13.36
CA VAL A 225 2.65 -9.13 13.82
C VAL A 225 2.25 -7.82 14.51
N ARG A 226 3.03 -7.40 15.51
CA ARG A 226 3.09 -6.04 16.04
C ARG A 226 4.44 -5.46 15.64
N HIS A 227 4.46 -4.47 14.77
CA HIS A 227 5.72 -3.83 14.40
C HIS A 227 6.26 -2.99 15.55
N GLY A 228 7.60 -2.94 15.67
CA GLY A 228 8.27 -2.01 16.58
C GLY A 228 8.27 -0.60 15.99
N ILE A 229 8.72 -0.49 14.73
CA ILE A 229 8.59 0.73 13.93
C ILE A 229 7.13 0.90 13.46
N GLY A 230 6.56 2.10 13.57
CA GLY A 230 5.16 2.38 13.22
C GLY A 230 4.09 1.80 14.14
N GLY A 231 4.39 0.76 14.93
CA GLY A 231 3.51 0.23 15.96
C GLY A 231 2.26 -0.51 15.45
N ASN A 232 2.03 -0.59 14.14
CA ASN A 232 0.83 -1.22 13.59
C ASN A 232 0.78 -2.72 13.89
N LEU A 233 -0.44 -3.21 14.08
CA LEU A 233 -0.77 -4.62 14.02
C LEU A 233 -1.06 -4.99 12.59
N ALA A 234 -0.45 -6.06 12.08
CA ALA A 234 -0.55 -6.40 10.67
C ALA A 234 -0.51 -7.92 10.39
N GLY A 235 -0.82 -8.25 9.15
CA GLY A 235 -0.45 -9.49 8.51
C GLY A 235 -0.57 -9.38 7.00
N TYR A 236 0.19 -10.22 6.32
CA TYR A 236 0.51 -10.09 4.91
C TYR A 236 0.01 -11.30 4.17
N VAL A 237 -0.83 -11.07 3.16
CA VAL A 237 -1.36 -12.12 2.30
C VAL A 237 -0.72 -12.03 0.93
N ARG A 238 -0.26 -13.17 0.38
CA ARG A 238 0.28 -13.17 -0.97
C ARG A 238 -0.82 -13.13 -2.03
N VAL A 239 -0.66 -12.27 -3.02
CA VAL A 239 -1.52 -12.15 -4.21
C VAL A 239 -0.67 -12.33 -5.47
N PRO A 240 -0.33 -13.58 -5.86
CA PRO A 240 0.57 -13.86 -6.97
C PRO A 240 0.12 -13.27 -8.31
N GLU A 241 -1.18 -13.24 -8.55
CA GLU A 241 -1.79 -12.69 -9.77
C GLU A 241 -1.65 -11.16 -9.89
N ASN A 242 -1.31 -10.48 -8.79
CA ASN A 242 -0.98 -9.04 -8.76
C ASN A 242 0.53 -8.81 -8.50
N ASP A 243 1.32 -9.88 -8.46
CA ASP A 243 2.75 -9.88 -8.17
C ASP A 243 3.14 -9.10 -6.90
N CYS A 244 2.30 -9.17 -5.87
CA CYS A 244 2.47 -8.40 -4.65
C CYS A 244 1.95 -9.13 -3.41
N PHE A 245 2.12 -8.51 -2.25
CA PHE A 245 1.35 -8.79 -1.06
C PHE A 245 0.27 -7.74 -0.84
N VAL A 246 -0.74 -8.10 -0.05
CA VAL A 246 -1.65 -7.15 0.59
C VAL A 246 -1.42 -7.20 2.09
N GLU A 247 -1.19 -6.05 2.70
CA GLU A 247 -1.15 -5.89 4.16
C GLU A 247 -2.53 -5.51 4.67
N LEU A 248 -3.01 -6.21 5.69
CA LEU A 248 -4.19 -5.83 6.46
C LEU A 248 -3.70 -5.38 7.83
N TYR A 249 -3.94 -4.10 8.18
CA TYR A 249 -3.38 -3.54 9.40
C TYR A 249 -4.36 -2.68 10.20
N CYS A 250 -4.01 -2.42 11.46
CA CYS A 250 -4.66 -1.43 12.31
C CYS A 250 -3.66 -0.87 13.33
N ASP A 251 -4.07 0.14 14.10
CA ASP A 251 -3.30 0.68 15.24
C ASP A 251 -1.90 1.22 14.87
N MET A 252 -1.80 1.90 13.72
CA MET A 252 -0.58 2.60 13.31
C MET A 252 -0.39 3.90 14.11
N GLU A 253 0.84 4.15 14.55
CA GLU A 253 1.20 5.36 15.26
C GLU A 253 0.83 6.63 14.48
N GLN A 254 0.31 7.61 15.21
CA GLN A 254 -0.02 8.93 14.69
C GLN A 254 1.08 9.91 15.07
N ILE A 255 1.75 10.46 14.07
CA ILE A 255 2.91 11.32 14.15
C ILE A 255 2.49 12.78 14.19
N ASP A 256 2.97 13.49 15.20
CA ASP A 256 2.72 14.92 15.33
C ASP A 256 3.55 15.77 14.35
N PHE A 257 3.31 17.08 14.33
CA PHE A 257 4.02 18.00 13.44
C PHE A 257 5.46 18.31 13.87
N ALA A 258 5.80 18.04 15.14
CA ALA A 258 7.10 18.29 15.75
C ALA A 258 8.01 17.05 15.78
N HIS A 259 7.54 15.93 15.20
CA HIS A 259 8.26 14.68 15.12
C HIS A 259 9.67 14.86 14.56
N GLU A 260 10.64 14.33 15.31
CA GLU A 260 12.02 14.19 14.87
C GLU A 260 12.24 12.78 14.35
N VAL A 261 12.97 12.64 13.24
CA VAL A 261 13.24 11.34 12.63
C VAL A 261 13.91 10.41 13.64
N ARG A 262 13.33 9.24 13.89
CA ARG A 262 13.92 8.24 14.78
C ARG A 262 14.72 7.23 13.97
N GLU A 263 15.83 6.79 14.55
CA GLU A 263 16.62 5.67 14.02
C GLU A 263 16.39 4.43 14.88
N PHE A 264 15.83 3.40 14.26
CA PHE A 264 15.63 2.10 14.86
C PHE A 264 16.80 1.18 14.51
N PRO A 265 17.32 0.37 15.45
CA PRO A 265 18.29 -0.66 15.11
C PRO A 265 17.67 -1.69 14.16
N ASP A 266 18.44 -2.21 13.20
CA ASP A 266 18.02 -3.35 12.38
C ASP A 266 18.07 -4.64 13.21
N ASP A 267 17.03 -4.83 14.02
CA ASP A 267 16.88 -5.97 14.89
C ASP A 267 15.46 -6.52 14.90
N ARG A 268 15.31 -7.66 15.59
CA ARG A 268 14.03 -8.34 15.70
C ARG A 268 12.94 -7.48 16.33
N HIS A 269 13.27 -6.59 17.27
CA HIS A 269 12.30 -5.82 18.03
C HIS A 269 11.74 -4.66 17.21
N SER A 270 12.60 -4.01 16.41
CA SER A 270 12.18 -3.00 15.44
C SER A 270 11.24 -3.58 14.39
N SER A 271 11.49 -4.82 13.93
CA SER A 271 10.65 -5.50 12.94
C SER A 271 9.36 -6.09 13.55
N ASN A 272 9.47 -6.91 14.60
CA ASN A 272 8.35 -7.62 15.23
C ASN A 272 8.53 -7.74 16.75
N VAL A 273 7.64 -7.07 17.50
CA VAL A 273 7.66 -7.08 18.97
C VAL A 273 7.21 -8.41 19.57
N TRP A 274 6.37 -9.18 18.87
CA TRP A 274 5.72 -10.38 19.41
C TRP A 274 6.39 -11.69 19.04
N GLY A 275 7.09 -11.75 17.90
CA GLY A 275 7.40 -13.05 17.32
C GLY A 275 8.58 -13.07 16.37
N MET A 276 8.46 -13.95 15.37
CA MET A 276 9.52 -14.22 14.42
C MET A 276 9.70 -13.09 13.41
N LEU A 277 10.94 -12.95 12.94
CA LEU A 277 11.27 -12.21 11.74
C LEU A 277 10.51 -12.79 10.54
N PRO A 278 10.23 -11.97 9.51
CA PRO A 278 9.62 -12.45 8.28
C PRO A 278 10.44 -13.60 7.67
N PRO A 279 9.79 -14.65 7.12
CA PRO A 279 10.50 -15.70 6.41
C PRO A 279 11.13 -15.15 5.14
N ARG A 280 12.10 -15.87 4.57
CA ARG A 280 12.75 -15.45 3.31
C ARG A 280 11.77 -15.29 2.15
N SER A 281 10.69 -16.06 2.14
CA SER A 281 9.68 -15.96 1.08
C SER A 281 8.97 -14.60 1.09
N TYR A 282 8.90 -13.92 2.24
CA TYR A 282 8.36 -12.56 2.35
C TYR A 282 9.08 -11.56 1.44
N PHE A 283 10.38 -11.75 1.18
CA PHE A 283 11.17 -10.86 0.33
C PHE A 283 11.36 -11.38 -1.10
N ARG A 284 10.66 -12.45 -1.50
CA ARG A 284 10.85 -13.14 -2.78
C ARG A 284 9.52 -13.34 -3.49
N PHE A 285 9.48 -12.99 -4.77
CA PHE A 285 8.29 -13.07 -5.64
C PHE A 285 8.45 -14.13 -6.75
N ASP A 286 9.48 -14.97 -6.64
CA ASP A 286 9.71 -16.07 -7.57
C ASP A 286 8.76 -17.26 -7.36
N GLU A 287 8.57 -18.04 -8.44
CA GLU A 287 7.72 -19.22 -8.46
C GLU A 287 8.06 -20.24 -7.36
N ALA A 288 9.34 -20.38 -7.00
CA ALA A 288 9.77 -21.33 -5.99
C ALA A 288 9.27 -20.92 -4.60
N SER A 289 9.30 -19.63 -4.29
CA SER A 289 8.79 -19.08 -3.03
C SER A 289 7.27 -19.20 -2.95
N ILE A 290 6.56 -18.91 -4.06
CA ILE A 290 5.12 -19.07 -4.17
C ILE A 290 4.71 -20.54 -4.02
N ALA A 291 5.46 -21.46 -4.66
CA ALA A 291 5.21 -22.90 -4.57
C ALA A 291 5.42 -23.43 -3.15
N ALA A 292 6.52 -23.03 -2.48
CA ALA A 292 6.80 -23.43 -1.10
C ALA A 292 5.72 -22.94 -0.12
N GLU A 293 5.25 -21.70 -0.28
CA GLU A 293 4.14 -21.15 0.49
C GLU A 293 2.85 -21.96 0.28
N ARG A 294 2.51 -22.31 -0.97
CA ARG A 294 1.34 -23.14 -1.28
C ARG A 294 1.47 -24.58 -0.77
N GLU A 295 2.65 -25.17 -0.85
CA GLU A 295 2.92 -26.51 -0.33
C GLU A 295 2.77 -26.56 1.19
N SER A 296 3.17 -25.50 1.89
CA SER A 296 3.03 -25.41 3.35
C SER A 296 1.57 -25.53 3.82
N LEU A 297 0.59 -25.17 2.97
CA LEU A 297 -0.84 -25.37 3.26
C LEU A 297 -1.28 -26.84 3.20
N ARG A 298 -0.56 -27.70 2.48
CA ARG A 298 -0.98 -29.10 2.24
C ARG A 298 -0.73 -30.03 3.43
N GLY A 299 -0.06 -29.54 4.47
CA GLY A 299 0.15 -30.27 5.72
C GLY A 299 1.09 -31.48 5.60
N ILE A 300 1.61 -31.93 6.74
CA ILE A 300 2.55 -33.07 6.85
C ILE A 300 1.81 -34.43 6.80
N TYR A 301 0.47 -34.41 6.62
CA TYR A 301 -0.40 -35.58 6.77
C TYR A 301 -1.09 -36.03 5.48
N GLU A 302 -0.71 -35.48 4.33
CA GLU A 302 -0.97 -36.09 3.02
C GLU A 302 0.07 -37.18 2.69
#